data_AF-A0AAV7D1D7-F1
#
_entry.id   AF-A0AAV7D1D7-F1
#
_cell.length_a   1.000
_cell.length_b   1.000
_cell.length_c   1.000
_cell.angle_alpha   90.00
_cell.angle_beta   90.00
_cell.angle_gamma   90.00
#
_symmetry.space_group_name_H-M   'P 1'
#
loop_
_entity.id
_entity.type
_entity.pdbx_description
1 polymer ?
#
loop_
_entity_poly.entity_id
_entity_poly.type
_entity_poly.pdbx_seq_one_letter_code
_entity_poly.pdbx_strand_id
1 'polypeptide(L)'
;MERKLPGGAWSGDQKGKVPYEIEQARKINSLFGPKGSKNGYDVILDLHNTTAHMGATLILENSRDDFTIQMCKYIQTSMAPESCAVLLIEHPGVKYATTRSIAKHPIGIEVGPQPQGVVRADILRTMKNVVNYALDFMQYFNEGTEFPPCSLEVYRVLEKIDYPRNESGDLGAIIHPSLQDQDWKPLNPGDPMFITMDGEVTCYEGENTVYPTFVNEAAYYEKNQAFAKTEKVTLMAQALRL
;
A
#
# COMPACT_ATOMS: atom_id res chain seq x y z
N MET A 1 2.74 1.22 -10.31
CA MET A 1 2.45 0.61 -11.62
C MET A 1 1.55 -0.61 -11.39
N GLU A 2 0.24 -0.42 -11.28
CA GLU A 2 -0.71 -1.52 -10.99
C GLU A 2 -1.90 -1.44 -11.95
N ARG A 3 -2.04 -2.46 -12.82
CA ARG A 3 -3.30 -3.10 -13.23
C ARG A 3 -3.03 -4.26 -14.22
N LYS A 4 -3.73 -5.37 -13.94
CA LYS A 4 -4.03 -6.59 -14.73
C LYS A 4 -3.03 -7.76 -14.65
N LEU A 5 -3.23 -8.61 -13.64
CA LEU A 5 -3.14 -10.07 -13.79
C LEU A 5 -4.57 -10.65 -13.80
N PRO A 6 -5.25 -10.80 -14.97
CA PRO A 6 -6.55 -11.46 -15.01
C PRO A 6 -6.36 -12.98 -15.00
N GLY A 7 -6.93 -13.66 -14.01
CA GLY A 7 -6.90 -15.12 -13.87
C GLY A 7 -7.93 -15.84 -14.74
N GLY A 8 -7.78 -15.80 -16.07
CA GLY A 8 -8.63 -16.55 -17.01
C GLY A 8 -7.92 -16.86 -18.33
N ALA A 9 -8.23 -18.01 -18.92
CA ALA A 9 -7.71 -18.43 -20.22
C ALA A 9 -8.28 -17.54 -21.34
N TRP A 10 -7.42 -16.84 -22.06
CA TRP A 10 -7.81 -16.01 -23.20
C TRP A 10 -7.57 -16.80 -24.49
N SER A 11 -8.61 -17.49 -24.99
CA SER A 11 -8.71 -17.91 -26.38
C SER A 11 -9.41 -16.79 -27.16
N GLY A 12 -8.63 -15.91 -27.78
CA GLY A 12 -9.15 -14.80 -28.56
C GLY A 12 -8.04 -14.13 -29.36
N ASP A 13 -8.04 -14.40 -30.66
CA ASP A 13 -7.10 -13.89 -31.65
C ASP A 13 -7.37 -12.39 -31.89
N GLN A 14 -6.52 -11.51 -31.38
CA GLN A 14 -6.49 -10.08 -31.76
C GLN A 14 -5.05 -9.62 -31.96
N LYS A 15 -4.74 -9.27 -33.21
CA LYS A 15 -3.46 -8.68 -33.67
C LYS A 15 -3.27 -7.25 -33.13
N GLY A 16 -2.98 -7.13 -31.84
CA GLY A 16 -2.37 -5.97 -31.22
C GLY A 16 -1.16 -6.44 -30.41
N LYS A 17 -0.05 -5.69 -30.43
CA LYS A 17 1.13 -6.05 -29.63
C LYS A 17 0.71 -6.06 -28.16
N VAL A 18 0.88 -7.19 -27.48
CA VAL A 18 0.58 -7.30 -26.05
C VAL A 18 1.43 -6.26 -25.30
N PRO A 19 0.85 -5.45 -24.40
CA PRO A 19 1.61 -4.51 -23.58
C PRO A 19 2.79 -5.19 -22.89
N TYR A 20 3.94 -4.53 -22.84
CA TYR A 20 5.16 -5.07 -22.26
C TYR A 20 4.93 -5.58 -20.82
N GLU A 21 4.20 -4.81 -20.00
CA GLU A 21 3.88 -5.16 -18.61
C GLU A 21 3.02 -6.42 -18.52
N ILE A 22 2.17 -6.70 -19.50
CA ILE A 22 1.38 -7.94 -19.53
C ILE A 22 2.27 -9.14 -19.83
N GLU A 23 3.21 -9.01 -20.77
CA GLU A 23 4.19 -10.06 -21.04
C GLU A 23 5.10 -10.30 -19.84
N GLN A 24 5.55 -9.23 -19.19
CA GLN A 24 6.40 -9.33 -18.01
C GLN A 24 5.63 -9.94 -16.83
N ALA A 25 4.37 -9.56 -16.61
CA ALA A 25 3.53 -10.15 -15.57
C ALA A 25 3.31 -11.66 -15.79
N ARG A 26 3.17 -12.12 -17.04
CA ARG A 26 3.12 -13.56 -17.38
C ARG A 26 4.42 -14.27 -17.01
N LYS A 27 5.58 -13.67 -17.30
CA LYS A 27 6.89 -14.24 -16.94
C LYS A 27 7.06 -14.33 -15.42
N ILE A 28 6.73 -13.26 -14.69
CA ILE A 28 6.79 -13.22 -13.22
C ILE A 28 5.87 -14.31 -12.64
N ASN A 29 4.62 -14.41 -13.11
CA ASN A 29 3.70 -15.44 -12.63
C ASN A 29 4.16 -16.87 -12.96
N SER A 30 4.91 -17.06 -14.05
CA SER A 30 5.52 -18.36 -14.37
C SER A 30 6.72 -18.69 -13.48
N LEU A 31 7.46 -17.69 -13.02
CA LEU A 31 8.67 -17.88 -12.20
C LEU A 31 8.34 -18.00 -10.70
N PHE A 32 7.44 -17.17 -10.21
CA PHE A 32 7.13 -17.03 -8.78
C PHE A 32 5.75 -17.56 -8.39
N GLY A 33 4.91 -17.88 -9.38
CA GLY A 33 3.57 -18.43 -9.18
C GLY A 33 3.49 -19.92 -9.53
N PRO A 34 2.39 -20.38 -10.16
CA PRO A 34 1.23 -19.60 -10.59
C PRO A 34 0.43 -19.04 -9.40
N LYS A 35 -0.10 -17.82 -9.54
CA LYS A 35 -0.97 -17.19 -8.55
C LYS A 35 -2.12 -18.12 -8.12
N GLY A 36 -2.30 -18.25 -6.81
CA GLY A 36 -3.32 -19.12 -6.21
C GLY A 36 -2.99 -20.62 -6.23
N SER A 37 -1.81 -21.00 -6.74
CA SER A 37 -1.31 -22.38 -6.69
C SER A 37 -0.64 -22.68 -5.36
N LYS A 38 -0.70 -23.94 -4.93
CA LYS A 38 0.10 -24.45 -3.80
C LYS A 38 1.62 -24.38 -4.07
N ASN A 39 2.00 -24.36 -5.34
CA ASN A 39 3.40 -24.31 -5.79
C ASN A 39 3.91 -22.87 -5.98
N GLY A 40 3.07 -21.85 -5.76
CA GLY A 40 3.52 -20.46 -5.77
C GLY A 40 4.45 -20.17 -4.59
N TYR A 41 5.28 -19.13 -4.73
CA TYR A 41 6.15 -18.66 -3.66
C TYR A 41 5.36 -18.36 -2.39
N ASP A 42 5.96 -18.69 -1.24
CA ASP A 42 5.31 -18.50 0.05
C ASP A 42 5.17 -17.02 0.37
N VAL A 43 6.25 -16.25 0.25
CA VAL A 43 6.30 -14.82 0.56
C VAL A 43 6.88 -14.05 -0.64
N ILE A 44 6.26 -12.91 -0.98
CA ILE A 44 6.87 -11.88 -1.83
C ILE A 44 6.83 -10.56 -1.06
N LEU A 45 8.01 -9.98 -0.86
CA LEU A 45 8.20 -8.60 -0.40
C LEU A 45 8.40 -7.71 -1.63
N ASP A 46 7.42 -6.87 -1.94
CA ASP A 46 7.45 -5.99 -3.13
C ASP A 46 7.71 -4.55 -2.69
N LEU A 47 8.83 -3.98 -3.15
CA LEU A 47 9.39 -2.73 -2.64
C LEU A 47 8.94 -1.56 -3.51
N HIS A 48 8.38 -0.53 -2.87
CA HIS A 48 7.87 0.69 -3.50
C HIS A 48 8.43 1.92 -2.81
N ASN A 49 8.41 3.04 -3.53
CA ASN A 49 8.63 4.37 -3.00
C ASN A 49 7.45 5.26 -3.37
N THR A 50 7.15 6.20 -2.47
CA THR A 50 6.10 7.21 -2.62
C THR A 50 6.71 8.58 -2.42
N THR A 51 6.17 9.55 -3.15
CA THR A 51 6.45 10.98 -2.97
C THR A 51 5.70 11.56 -1.76
N ALA A 52 4.65 10.88 -1.28
CA ALA A 52 3.89 11.27 -0.09
C ALA A 52 4.69 11.07 1.21
N HIS A 53 4.33 11.81 2.27
CA HIS A 53 5.04 11.81 3.55
C HIS A 53 4.63 10.62 4.45
N MET A 54 4.64 9.42 3.89
CA MET A 54 4.11 8.23 4.56
C MET A 54 5.08 7.58 5.56
N GLY A 55 6.39 7.86 5.46
CA GLY A 55 7.39 7.14 6.27
C GLY A 55 7.48 5.66 5.88
N ALA A 56 7.93 4.81 6.81
CA ALA A 56 7.93 3.36 6.62
C ALA A 56 6.49 2.83 6.69
N THR A 57 6.06 2.14 5.65
CA THR A 57 4.69 1.60 5.54
C THR A 57 4.70 0.16 5.07
N LEU A 58 3.92 -0.69 5.72
CA LEU A 58 3.62 -2.05 5.30
C LEU A 58 2.22 -2.10 4.70
N ILE A 59 2.05 -2.77 3.57
CA ILE A 59 0.77 -2.86 2.86
C ILE A 59 0.28 -4.32 2.89
N LEU A 60 -0.87 -4.52 3.53
CA LEU A 60 -1.61 -5.78 3.60
C LEU A 60 -2.76 -5.79 2.59
N GLU A 61 -3.00 -6.96 1.98
CA GLU A 61 -4.13 -7.19 1.05
C GLU A 61 -5.21 -8.11 1.63
N ASN A 62 -4.99 -8.69 2.81
CA ASN A 62 -5.88 -9.67 3.43
C ASN A 62 -5.87 -9.49 4.95
N SER A 63 -7.03 -9.17 5.54
CA SER A 63 -7.16 -8.98 6.99
C SER A 63 -7.21 -10.28 7.80
N ARG A 64 -7.14 -11.43 7.13
CA ARG A 64 -7.27 -12.77 7.72
C ARG A 64 -6.02 -13.63 7.59
N ASP A 65 -4.92 -13.04 7.14
CA ASP A 65 -3.65 -13.75 7.01
C ASP A 65 -2.82 -13.56 8.29
N ASP A 66 -2.98 -14.50 9.23
CA ASP A 66 -2.30 -14.46 10.52
C ASP A 66 -0.77 -14.33 10.37
N PHE A 67 -0.18 -14.94 9.33
CA PHE A 67 1.26 -14.90 9.07
C PHE A 67 1.75 -13.48 8.76
N THR A 68 1.07 -12.78 7.84
CA THR A 68 1.49 -11.42 7.47
C THR A 68 1.15 -10.40 8.55
N ILE A 69 0.07 -10.60 9.33
CA ILE A 69 -0.26 -9.75 10.48
C ILE A 69 0.83 -9.87 11.56
N GLN A 70 1.25 -11.09 11.90
CA GLN A 70 2.33 -11.32 12.88
C GLN A 70 3.67 -10.77 12.39
N MET A 71 3.99 -10.94 11.10
CA MET A 71 5.19 -10.33 10.51
C MET A 71 5.14 -8.80 10.61
N CYS A 72 4.01 -8.19 10.27
CA CYS A 72 3.83 -6.74 10.38
C CYS A 72 3.96 -6.26 11.82
N LYS A 73 3.42 -6.99 12.79
CA LYS A 73 3.58 -6.70 14.21
C LYS A 73 5.03 -6.77 14.67
N TYR A 74 5.76 -7.81 14.24
CA TYR A 74 7.18 -7.98 14.54
C TYR A 74 8.01 -6.82 13.98
N ILE A 75 7.80 -6.48 12.70
CA ILE A 75 8.50 -5.36 12.05
C ILE A 75 8.18 -4.03 12.75
N GLN A 76 6.90 -3.74 13.03
CA GLN A 76 6.50 -2.51 13.72
C GLN A 76 7.15 -2.38 15.09
N THR A 77 7.25 -3.50 15.83
CA THR A 77 7.90 -3.52 17.15
C THR A 77 9.41 -3.32 17.03
N SER A 78 10.03 -3.94 16.01
CA SER A 78 11.48 -3.88 15.79
C SER A 78 11.95 -2.54 15.23
N MET A 79 11.06 -1.80 14.56
CA MET A 79 11.32 -0.46 14.05
C MET A 79 11.25 0.62 15.13
N ALA A 80 10.73 0.34 16.33
CA ALA A 80 10.60 1.34 17.38
C ALA A 80 11.98 1.89 17.83
N PRO A 81 12.11 3.22 18.07
CA PRO A 81 11.04 4.20 18.22
C PRO A 81 10.51 4.81 16.92
N GLU A 82 11.11 4.52 15.76
CA GLU A 82 10.58 4.98 14.48
C GLU A 82 9.21 4.37 14.16
N SER A 83 8.31 5.18 13.62
CA SER A 83 6.97 4.73 13.23
C SER A 83 7.04 3.85 11.98
N CYS A 84 6.35 2.71 12.01
CA CYS A 84 6.03 1.90 10.84
C CYS A 84 4.52 1.67 10.79
N ALA A 85 3.84 2.34 9.86
CA ALA A 85 2.39 2.25 9.71
C ALA A 85 2.00 1.01 8.88
N VAL A 86 0.80 0.49 9.11
CA VAL A 86 0.27 -0.62 8.32
C VAL A 86 -0.99 -0.17 7.61
N LEU A 87 -0.97 -0.24 6.28
CA LEU A 87 -2.09 0.08 5.41
C LEU A 87 -2.77 -1.22 4.97
N LEU A 88 -4.08 -1.33 5.20
CA LEU A 88 -4.89 -2.45 4.73
C LEU A 88 -5.65 -2.02 3.48
N ILE A 89 -5.24 -2.55 2.32
CA ILE A 89 -5.94 -2.38 1.06
C ILE A 89 -6.76 -3.64 0.83
N GLU A 90 -7.96 -3.67 1.44
CA GLU A 90 -8.86 -4.82 1.32
C GLU A 90 -10.16 -4.45 0.61
N HIS A 91 -10.47 -5.09 -0.53
CA HIS A 91 -11.74 -4.85 -1.24
C HIS A 91 -12.48 -6.17 -1.52
N PRO A 92 -13.65 -6.42 -0.90
CA PRO A 92 -14.35 -7.72 -0.94
C PRO A 92 -14.67 -8.26 -2.35
N GLY A 93 -14.76 -7.36 -3.34
CA GLY A 93 -15.12 -7.69 -4.73
C GLY A 93 -13.97 -7.68 -5.75
N VAL A 94 -12.73 -7.36 -5.34
CA VAL A 94 -11.61 -7.20 -6.29
C VAL A 94 -10.60 -8.31 -6.10
N LYS A 95 -10.36 -9.10 -7.15
CA LYS A 95 -9.15 -9.93 -7.22
C LYS A 95 -7.96 -8.98 -7.38
N TYR A 96 -7.07 -8.92 -6.38
CA TYR A 96 -5.87 -8.09 -6.46
C TYR A 96 -5.11 -8.37 -7.75
N ALA A 97 -4.60 -7.32 -8.37
CA ALA A 97 -3.86 -7.38 -9.62
C ALA A 97 -2.44 -6.84 -9.44
N THR A 98 -1.89 -7.01 -8.24
CA THR A 98 -0.57 -6.55 -7.81
C THR A 98 0.46 -7.64 -8.07
N THR A 99 1.73 -7.27 -8.27
CA THR A 99 2.81 -8.23 -8.51
C THR A 99 2.96 -9.20 -7.33
N ARG A 100 2.96 -8.67 -6.10
CA ARG A 100 3.06 -9.46 -4.87
C ARG A 100 1.95 -10.49 -4.68
N SER A 101 0.73 -10.20 -5.15
CA SER A 101 -0.44 -11.10 -4.99
C SER A 101 -0.31 -12.47 -5.68
N ILE A 102 0.82 -12.75 -6.34
CA ILE A 102 1.20 -14.08 -6.81
C ILE A 102 1.56 -15.01 -5.63
N ALA A 103 2.16 -14.48 -4.57
CA ALA A 103 2.56 -15.24 -3.39
C ALA A 103 1.37 -15.60 -2.49
N LYS A 104 1.59 -16.58 -1.60
CA LYS A 104 0.63 -16.97 -0.56
C LYS A 104 0.47 -15.87 0.49
N HIS A 105 1.58 -15.24 0.87
CA HIS A 105 1.69 -14.19 1.88
C HIS A 105 2.33 -12.92 1.28
N PRO A 106 1.56 -12.12 0.53
CA PRO A 106 2.06 -10.91 -0.12
C PRO A 106 2.19 -9.75 0.87
N ILE A 107 3.32 -9.05 0.85
CA ILE A 107 3.52 -7.80 1.60
C ILE A 107 4.11 -6.73 0.68
N GLY A 108 3.48 -5.56 0.64
CA GLY A 108 4.09 -4.36 0.06
C GLY A 108 4.92 -3.64 1.11
N ILE A 109 6.14 -3.25 0.77
CA ILE A 109 6.96 -2.37 1.60
C ILE A 109 7.07 -1.04 0.86
N GLU A 110 6.55 0.01 1.48
CA GLU A 110 6.48 1.36 0.92
C GLU A 110 7.27 2.31 1.82
N VAL A 111 8.12 3.15 1.23
CA VAL A 111 8.94 4.11 1.98
C VAL A 111 8.99 5.45 1.24
N GLY A 112 8.50 6.50 1.91
CA GLY A 112 8.55 7.88 1.42
C GLY A 112 8.70 8.90 2.54
N PRO A 113 8.86 10.19 2.22
CA PRO A 113 8.79 10.74 0.87
C PRO A 113 10.12 10.64 0.11
N GLN A 114 10.06 10.22 -1.15
CA GLN A 114 11.20 10.26 -2.07
C GLN A 114 10.73 10.67 -3.48
N PRO A 115 11.31 11.74 -4.08
CA PRO A 115 11.04 12.05 -5.47
C PRO A 115 11.39 10.87 -6.39
N GLN A 116 10.54 10.62 -7.39
CA GLN A 116 10.78 9.58 -8.37
C GLN A 116 12.09 9.86 -9.12
N GLY A 117 12.91 8.82 -9.33
CA GLY A 117 14.22 8.95 -9.97
C GLY A 117 15.33 9.52 -9.07
N VAL A 118 15.06 9.75 -7.77
CA VAL A 118 16.06 10.18 -6.79
C VAL A 118 16.34 9.06 -5.80
N VAL A 119 17.60 8.91 -5.39
CA VAL A 119 18.03 7.96 -4.35
C VAL A 119 18.46 8.72 -3.12
N ARG A 120 17.77 8.52 -2.00
CA ARG A 120 18.14 9.09 -0.70
C ARG A 120 18.67 8.02 0.25
N ALA A 121 19.77 8.33 0.93
CA ALA A 121 20.44 7.38 1.82
C ALA A 121 19.60 7.00 3.05
N ASP A 122 18.80 7.93 3.57
CA ASP A 122 17.89 7.69 4.69
C ASP A 122 16.75 6.74 4.31
N ILE A 123 16.09 6.96 3.17
CA ILE A 123 15.04 6.09 2.62
C ILE A 123 15.58 4.68 2.36
N LEU A 124 16.77 4.57 1.75
CA LEU A 124 17.40 3.28 1.49
C LEU A 124 17.69 2.52 2.79
N ARG A 125 18.19 3.20 3.82
CA ARG A 125 18.45 2.60 5.13
C ARG A 125 17.16 2.12 5.80
N THR A 126 16.12 2.94 5.77
CA THR A 126 14.80 2.56 6.32
C THR A 126 14.25 1.33 5.61
N MET A 127 14.22 1.32 4.29
CA MET A 127 13.75 0.16 3.51
C MET A 127 14.56 -1.10 3.81
N LYS A 128 15.90 -0.98 3.88
CA LYS A 128 16.78 -2.09 4.25
C LYS A 128 16.45 -2.65 5.65
N ASN A 129 16.21 -1.79 6.63
CA ASN A 129 15.86 -2.23 7.98
C ASN A 129 14.53 -3.02 7.98
N VAL A 130 13.50 -2.50 7.31
CA VAL A 130 12.20 -3.18 7.19
C VAL A 130 12.36 -4.56 6.54
N VAL A 131 13.13 -4.66 5.45
CA VAL A 131 13.43 -5.94 4.78
C VAL A 131 14.17 -6.89 5.71
N ASN A 132 15.20 -6.42 6.42
CA ASN A 132 15.95 -7.26 7.36
C ASN A 132 15.04 -7.82 8.45
N TYR A 133 14.18 -7.00 9.06
CA TYR A 133 13.25 -7.49 10.08
C TYR A 133 12.22 -8.49 9.53
N ALA A 134 11.78 -8.33 8.28
CA ALA A 134 10.92 -9.31 7.63
C ALA A 134 11.65 -10.66 7.43
N LEU A 135 12.92 -10.62 7.01
CA LEU A 135 13.75 -11.82 6.86
C LEU A 135 14.02 -12.49 8.23
N ASP A 136 14.33 -11.71 9.26
CA ASP A 136 14.55 -12.19 10.62
C ASP A 136 13.28 -12.88 11.16
N PHE A 137 12.10 -12.28 10.98
CA PHE A 137 10.83 -12.90 11.36
C PHE A 137 10.64 -14.27 10.70
N MET A 138 10.89 -14.38 9.38
CA MET A 138 10.76 -15.64 8.67
C MET A 138 11.77 -16.68 9.17
N GLN A 139 12.99 -16.26 9.46
CA GLN A 139 14.01 -17.14 10.03
C GLN A 139 13.59 -17.65 11.41
N TYR A 140 13.15 -16.77 12.30
CA TYR A 140 12.68 -17.17 13.64
C TYR A 140 11.49 -18.11 13.58
N PHE A 141 10.54 -17.86 12.69
CA PHE A 141 9.42 -18.77 12.44
C PHE A 141 9.91 -20.15 11.98
N ASN A 142 10.84 -20.20 11.02
CA ASN A 142 11.41 -21.46 10.52
C ASN A 142 12.22 -22.22 11.59
N GLU A 143 12.83 -21.51 12.54
CA GLU A 143 13.55 -22.09 13.69
C GLU A 143 12.61 -22.61 14.80
N GLY A 144 11.30 -22.48 14.61
CA GLY A 144 10.29 -22.95 15.56
C GLY A 144 9.95 -21.95 16.65
N THR A 145 10.28 -20.67 16.48
CA THR A 145 9.82 -19.61 17.39
C THR A 145 8.31 -19.54 17.34
N GLU A 146 7.66 -19.70 18.49
CA GLU A 146 6.22 -19.52 18.62
C GLU A 146 5.89 -18.03 18.77
N PHE A 147 4.98 -17.54 17.94
CA PHE A 147 4.45 -16.18 18.05
C PHE A 147 3.07 -16.25 18.71
N PRO A 148 2.89 -15.69 19.92
CA PRO A 148 1.60 -15.72 20.60
C PRO A 148 0.56 -14.85 19.86
N PRO A 149 -0.74 -15.00 20.14
CA PRO A 149 -1.77 -14.16 19.53
C PRO A 149 -1.48 -12.68 19.76
N CYS A 150 -1.68 -11.86 18.73
CA CYS A 150 -1.39 -10.43 18.79
C CYS A 150 -2.52 -9.58 18.20
N SER A 151 -2.50 -8.29 18.53
CA SER A 151 -3.30 -7.28 17.85
C SER A 151 -2.42 -6.30 17.08
N LEU A 152 -2.94 -5.82 15.96
CA LEU A 152 -2.28 -4.87 15.06
C LEU A 152 -3.26 -3.76 14.67
N GLU A 153 -2.95 -2.51 15.04
CA GLU A 153 -3.68 -1.35 14.52
C GLU A 153 -3.26 -1.11 13.07
N VAL A 154 -4.23 -0.99 12.18
CA VAL A 154 -4.02 -0.75 10.75
C VAL A 154 -4.93 0.37 10.26
N TYR A 155 -4.55 0.99 9.16
CA TYR A 155 -5.35 1.97 8.42
C TYR A 155 -6.02 1.27 7.24
N ARG A 156 -7.32 1.00 7.33
CA ARG A 156 -8.07 0.37 6.23
C ARG A 156 -8.52 1.42 5.24
N VAL A 157 -8.20 1.22 3.96
CA VAL A 157 -8.65 2.11 2.88
C VAL A 157 -10.16 2.04 2.73
N LEU A 158 -10.82 3.20 2.76
CA LEU A 158 -12.25 3.37 2.52
C LEU A 158 -12.50 3.70 1.05
N GLU A 159 -11.93 4.82 0.59
CA GLU A 159 -12.11 5.32 -0.76
C GLU A 159 -10.97 6.26 -1.16
N LYS A 160 -10.95 6.63 -2.44
CA LYS A 160 -9.99 7.55 -3.05
C LYS A 160 -10.67 8.89 -3.28
N ILE A 161 -9.99 9.97 -2.96
CA ILE A 161 -10.46 11.33 -3.24
C ILE A 161 -9.65 11.86 -4.43
N ASP A 162 -10.34 12.25 -5.51
CA ASP A 162 -9.69 12.93 -6.65
C ASP A 162 -9.46 14.40 -6.34
N TYR A 163 -8.60 15.02 -7.14
CA TYR A 163 -8.49 16.47 -7.20
C TYR A 163 -9.78 17.09 -7.74
N PRO A 164 -10.16 18.29 -7.27
CA PRO A 164 -11.09 19.14 -7.99
C PRO A 164 -10.55 19.42 -9.40
N ARG A 165 -11.37 19.18 -10.42
CA ARG A 165 -11.01 19.35 -11.84
C ARG A 165 -11.96 20.31 -12.53
N ASN A 166 -11.44 21.06 -13.49
CA ASN A 166 -12.26 21.91 -14.35
C ASN A 166 -12.98 21.08 -15.43
N GLU A 167 -13.79 21.75 -16.27
CA GLU A 167 -14.54 21.11 -17.35
C GLU A 167 -13.66 20.39 -18.39
N SER A 168 -12.39 20.78 -18.52
CA SER A 168 -11.41 20.14 -19.42
C SER A 168 -10.73 18.91 -18.79
N GLY A 169 -10.99 18.63 -17.50
CA GLY A 169 -10.36 17.55 -16.74
C GLY A 169 -9.01 17.91 -16.12
N ASP A 170 -8.55 19.15 -16.29
CA ASP A 170 -7.32 19.65 -15.67
C ASP A 170 -7.54 19.97 -14.19
N LEU A 171 -6.46 20.03 -13.42
CA LEU A 171 -6.50 20.36 -12.00
C LEU A 171 -7.05 21.78 -11.78
N GLY A 172 -8.13 21.89 -11.01
CA GLY A 172 -8.71 23.17 -10.58
C GLY A 172 -8.20 23.63 -9.21
N ALA A 173 -7.67 22.72 -8.40
CA ALA A 173 -7.12 23.01 -7.07
C ALA A 173 -5.94 22.08 -6.75
N ILE A 174 -5.09 22.50 -5.79
CA ILE A 174 -3.99 21.70 -5.25
C ILE A 174 -4.28 21.30 -3.80
N ILE A 175 -3.50 20.35 -3.26
CA ILE A 175 -3.56 19.99 -1.84
C ILE A 175 -3.33 21.24 -0.98
N HIS A 176 -4.19 21.46 0.01
CA HIS A 176 -4.07 22.57 0.94
C HIS A 176 -2.80 22.40 1.81
N PRO A 177 -2.05 23.48 2.11
CA PRO A 177 -0.81 23.38 2.91
C PRO A 177 -0.97 22.68 4.27
N SER A 178 -2.12 22.83 4.92
CA SER A 178 -2.43 22.13 6.18
C SER A 178 -2.64 20.62 6.05
N LEU A 179 -2.89 20.10 4.84
CA LEU A 179 -3.01 18.67 4.56
C LEU A 179 -1.70 18.11 3.97
N GLN A 180 -0.93 18.93 3.26
CA GLN A 180 0.36 18.53 2.70
C GLN A 180 1.28 17.93 3.78
N ASP A 181 1.86 16.78 3.47
CA ASP A 181 2.75 16.02 4.34
C ASP A 181 2.14 15.57 5.69
N GLN A 182 0.80 15.59 5.82
CA GLN A 182 0.08 15.17 7.02
C GLN A 182 -0.51 13.76 6.91
N ASP A 183 0.09 12.87 6.13
CA ASP A 183 -0.30 11.46 6.09
C ASP A 183 -0.42 10.88 7.51
N TRP A 184 -1.40 9.99 7.72
CA TRP A 184 -1.74 9.34 9.00
C TRP A 184 -2.35 10.24 10.09
N LYS A 185 -2.32 11.56 9.94
CA LYS A 185 -2.92 12.47 10.93
C LYS A 185 -4.44 12.56 10.75
N PRO A 186 -5.21 12.81 11.82
CA PRO A 186 -6.66 12.93 11.70
C PRO A 186 -7.04 14.11 10.80
N LEU A 187 -7.96 13.86 9.86
CA LEU A 187 -8.66 14.85 9.04
C LEU A 187 -10.13 14.86 9.48
N ASN A 188 -10.56 15.95 10.10
CA ASN A 188 -11.88 16.11 10.71
C ASN A 188 -12.83 16.88 9.79
N PRO A 189 -14.16 16.70 9.94
CA PRO A 189 -15.13 17.50 9.19
C PRO A 189 -14.86 19.00 9.38
N GLY A 190 -14.75 19.74 8.27
CA GLY A 190 -14.39 21.16 8.23
C GLY A 190 -12.89 21.45 8.06
N ASP A 191 -11.99 20.47 8.21
CA ASP A 191 -10.56 20.67 7.97
C ASP A 191 -10.28 20.89 6.47
N PRO A 192 -9.33 21.78 6.10
CA PRO A 192 -9.09 22.15 4.72
C PRO A 192 -8.34 21.05 3.94
N MET A 193 -8.83 20.68 2.75
CA MET A 193 -8.23 19.65 1.89
C MET A 193 -7.57 20.22 0.64
N PHE A 194 -8.22 21.18 -0.02
CA PHE A 194 -7.75 21.75 -1.28
C PHE A 194 -7.78 23.27 -1.27
N ILE A 195 -6.98 23.89 -2.13
CA ILE A 195 -6.96 25.33 -2.36
C ILE A 195 -6.81 25.64 -3.86
N THR A 196 -7.63 26.56 -4.37
CA THR A 196 -7.50 27.08 -5.74
C THR A 196 -6.41 28.15 -5.82
N MET A 197 -6.00 28.52 -7.05
CA MET A 197 -5.04 29.63 -7.24
C MET A 197 -5.57 30.97 -6.73
N ASP A 198 -6.89 31.16 -6.72
CA ASP A 198 -7.56 32.36 -6.22
C ASP A 198 -7.78 32.34 -4.70
N GLY A 199 -7.34 31.27 -4.02
CA GLY A 199 -7.39 31.14 -2.56
C GLY A 199 -8.70 30.57 -2.01
N GLU A 200 -9.58 30.04 -2.85
CA GLU A 200 -10.79 29.34 -2.39
C GLU A 200 -10.43 27.98 -1.80
N VAL A 201 -10.95 27.69 -0.61
CA VAL A 201 -10.63 26.47 0.15
C VAL A 201 -11.79 25.50 0.10
N THR A 202 -11.49 24.24 -0.24
CA THR A 202 -12.43 23.12 -0.10
C THR A 202 -12.10 22.34 1.17
N CYS A 203 -13.06 22.29 2.09
CA CYS A 203 -12.94 21.55 3.35
C CYS A 203 -13.47 20.12 3.23
N TYR A 204 -13.05 19.25 4.16
CA TYR A 204 -13.56 17.89 4.26
C TYR A 204 -15.01 17.88 4.76
N GLU A 205 -15.92 17.33 3.96
CA GLU A 205 -17.36 17.29 4.24
C GLU A 205 -17.86 15.92 4.74
N GLY A 206 -16.96 14.98 5.03
CA GLY A 206 -17.37 13.68 5.55
C GLY A 206 -17.93 13.76 6.97
N GLU A 207 -18.65 12.73 7.40
CA GLU A 207 -19.30 12.72 8.72
C GLU A 207 -18.34 12.40 9.87
N ASN A 208 -17.30 11.60 9.60
CA ASN A 208 -16.38 11.08 10.61
C ASN A 208 -14.94 11.46 10.27
N THR A 209 -14.10 11.58 11.31
CA THR A 209 -12.66 11.72 11.18
C THR A 209 -12.07 10.55 10.40
N VAL A 210 -11.23 10.87 9.43
CA VAL A 210 -10.47 9.89 8.62
C VAL A 210 -8.98 10.17 8.75
N TYR A 211 -8.17 9.26 8.21
CA TYR A 211 -6.72 9.40 8.19
C TYR A 211 -6.25 9.34 6.73
N PRO A 212 -5.80 10.47 6.15
CA PRO A 212 -5.40 10.53 4.75
C PRO A 212 -4.05 9.82 4.55
N THR A 213 -3.88 9.19 3.39
CA THR A 213 -2.67 8.46 2.99
C THR A 213 -2.39 8.66 1.51
N PHE A 214 -1.13 8.50 1.11
CA PHE A 214 -0.66 8.83 -0.24
C PHE A 214 -1.03 10.26 -0.62
N VAL A 215 -0.92 11.19 0.33
CA VAL A 215 -1.22 12.60 0.09
C VAL A 215 -0.25 13.13 -0.96
N ASN A 216 -0.80 13.60 -2.08
CA ASN A 216 -0.05 14.21 -3.16
C ASN A 216 0.95 13.27 -3.88
N GLU A 217 0.59 11.98 -4.05
CA GLU A 217 1.46 11.05 -4.79
C GLU A 217 1.52 11.37 -6.30
N ALA A 218 2.72 11.63 -6.81
CA ALA A 218 2.97 11.99 -8.21
C ALA A 218 2.40 10.99 -9.22
N ALA A 219 2.52 9.68 -8.98
CA ALA A 219 1.98 8.66 -9.90
C ALA A 219 0.45 8.56 -9.88
N TYR A 220 -0.24 9.24 -8.96
CA TYR A 220 -1.68 9.11 -8.73
C TYR A 220 -2.52 10.23 -9.31
N TYR A 221 -1.89 11.29 -9.84
CA TYR A 221 -2.56 12.32 -10.63
C TYR A 221 -3.35 11.74 -11.81
N GLU A 222 -2.76 10.79 -12.55
CA GLU A 222 -3.42 10.08 -13.67
C GLU A 222 -4.44 9.03 -13.19
N LYS A 223 -4.44 8.70 -11.90
CA LYS A 223 -5.34 7.71 -11.28
C LYS A 223 -6.52 8.36 -10.58
N ASN A 224 -6.67 9.68 -10.73
CA ASN A 224 -7.70 10.47 -10.08
C ASN A 224 -7.71 10.28 -8.56
N GLN A 225 -6.52 10.35 -7.95
CA GLN A 225 -6.34 10.14 -6.52
C GLN A 225 -5.35 11.17 -5.97
N ALA A 226 -5.89 12.19 -5.30
CA ALA A 226 -5.15 13.17 -4.52
C ALA A 226 -4.65 12.58 -3.18
N PHE A 227 -5.51 11.78 -2.53
CA PHE A 227 -5.18 10.96 -1.37
C PHE A 227 -6.23 9.83 -1.22
N ALA A 228 -5.95 8.85 -0.37
CA ALA A 228 -6.92 7.84 0.04
C ALA A 228 -7.39 8.08 1.48
N LYS A 229 -8.69 8.03 1.72
CA LYS A 229 -9.27 8.05 3.06
C LYS A 229 -9.13 6.68 3.69
N THR A 230 -8.76 6.66 4.96
CA THR A 230 -8.68 5.43 5.74
C THR A 230 -9.39 5.57 7.09
N GLU A 231 -9.83 4.44 7.62
CA GLU A 231 -10.25 4.29 9.01
C GLU A 231 -9.20 3.48 9.80
N LYS A 232 -9.08 3.76 11.10
CA LYS A 232 -8.28 2.91 11.99
C LYS A 232 -9.10 1.71 12.44
N VAL A 233 -8.55 0.51 12.27
CA VAL A 233 -9.14 -0.73 12.75
C VAL A 233 -8.07 -1.60 13.43
N THR A 234 -8.50 -2.45 14.36
CA THR A 234 -7.62 -3.43 14.99
C THR A 234 -7.83 -4.80 14.35
N LEU A 235 -6.77 -5.39 13.82
CA LEU A 235 -6.74 -6.78 13.39
C LEU A 235 -6.25 -7.66 14.53
N MET A 236 -6.76 -8.90 14.57
CA MET A 236 -6.34 -9.93 15.52
C MET A 236 -5.70 -11.06 14.73
N ALA A 237 -4.51 -11.49 15.15
CA ALA A 237 -3.87 -12.69 14.63
C ALA A 237 -3.87 -13.81 15.67
N GLN A 238 -4.10 -15.03 15.22
CA GLN A 238 -3.92 -16.22 16.04
C GLN A 238 -2.42 -16.48 16.30
N ALA A 239 -2.16 -17.41 17.22
CA ALA A 239 -0.80 -17.88 17.47
C ALA A 239 -0.24 -18.56 16.21
N LEU A 240 1.04 -18.34 15.92
CA LEU A 240 1.76 -19.03 14.85
C LEU A 240 2.85 -19.92 15.42
N ARG A 241 2.93 -21.12 14.87
CA ARG A 241 3.96 -22.12 15.10
C ARG A 241 4.11 -22.99 13.85
N LEU A 242 5.27 -23.63 13.71
CA LEU A 242 5.54 -24.56 12.61
C LEU A 242 4.71 -25.85 12.74
#